data_AF-U1MS71-F1
#
_entry.id   AF-U1MS71-F1
#
_cell.length_a   1.000
_cell.length_b   1.000
_cell.length_c   1.000
_cell.angle_alpha   90.00
_cell.angle_beta   90.00
_cell.angle_gamma   90.00
#
_symmetry.space_group_name_H-M   'P 1'
#
loop_
_entity.id
_entity.type
_entity.pdbx_description
1 polymer ?
#
loop_
_entity_poly.entity_id
_entity_poly.type
_entity_poly.pdbx_seq_one_letter_code
_entity_poly.pdbx_strand_id
1 'polypeptide(L)'
;MRDSEMAKLLAVAATVDNRIVTREMVGGWMGAIGHLDYEASVRALHEHRRSSTEYLQPAHIAALVRDEAWSERGLPPAAEREAFEAFVSFTGELRDVAAAHWNDPEWRAERLDRARHEHHERAIEGSA
;
A
#
# COMPACT_ATOMS: atom_id res chain seq x y z
N MET A 1 4.63 10.57 13.70
CA MET A 1 5.16 10.32 15.06
C MET A 1 6.19 11.37 15.44
N ARG A 2 6.59 11.44 16.72
CA ARG A 2 7.61 12.37 17.26
C ARG A 2 8.97 11.69 17.39
N ASP A 3 10.05 12.46 17.56
CA ASP A 3 11.41 11.94 17.75
C ASP A 3 11.54 10.89 18.87
N SER A 4 10.84 11.11 19.99
CA SER A 4 10.86 10.18 21.12
C SER A 4 10.16 8.85 20.82
N GLU A 5 9.15 8.86 19.95
CA GLU A 5 8.47 7.66 19.45
C GLU A 5 9.36 6.94 18.43
N MET A 6 10.03 7.69 17.54
CA MET A 6 10.99 7.12 16.60
C MET A 6 12.17 6.44 17.31
N ALA A 7 12.70 7.06 18.36
CA ALA A 7 13.75 6.47 19.18
C ALA A 7 13.29 5.16 19.83
N LYS A 8 12.04 5.08 20.32
CA LYS A 8 11.46 3.84 20.86
C LYS A 8 11.32 2.76 19.77
N LEU A 9 10.81 3.13 18.60
CA LEU A 9 10.67 2.21 17.46
C LEU A 9 12.02 1.60 17.06
N LEU A 10 13.06 2.44 16.96
CA LEU A 10 14.42 2.02 16.64
C LEU A 10 15.06 1.18 17.75
N ALA A 11 14.76 1.47 19.02
CA ALA A 11 15.21 0.65 20.15
C ALA A 11 14.60 -0.76 20.08
N VAL A 12 13.32 -0.90 19.71
CA VAL A 12 12.68 -2.20 19.46
C VAL A 12 13.37 -2.91 18.30
N ALA A 13 13.63 -2.23 17.18
CA ALA A 13 14.35 -2.83 16.04
C ALA A 13 15.74 -3.37 16.44
N ALA A 14 16.48 -2.62 17.27
CA ALA A 14 17.82 -2.95 17.74
C ALA A 14 17.89 -4.23 18.57
N THR A 15 16.80 -4.63 19.21
CA THR A 15 16.74 -5.91 19.95
C THR A 15 16.92 -7.13 19.07
N VAL A 16 16.70 -7.00 17.76
CA VAL A 16 16.73 -8.13 16.81
C VAL A 16 17.86 -8.00 15.80
N ASP A 17 18.08 -6.81 15.24
CA ASP A 17 19.08 -6.61 14.18
C ASP A 17 20.41 -6.02 14.65
N ASN A 18 20.62 -5.97 15.98
CA ASN A 18 21.86 -5.54 16.61
C ASN A 18 22.37 -4.17 16.13
N ARG A 19 21.45 -3.27 15.74
CA ARG A 19 21.81 -1.90 15.35
C ARG A 19 22.15 -1.04 16.56
N ILE A 20 23.07 -0.10 16.38
CA ILE A 20 23.31 0.98 17.36
C ILE A 20 22.43 2.17 16.98
N VAL A 21 21.53 2.56 17.88
CA VAL A 21 20.63 3.71 17.68
C VAL A 21 21.36 5.00 18.04
N THR A 22 21.62 5.84 17.04
CA THR A 22 22.20 7.18 17.23
C THR A 22 21.17 8.28 16.96
N ARG A 23 21.49 9.51 17.36
CA ARG A 23 20.61 10.67 17.10
C ARG A 23 20.47 10.94 15.60
N GLU A 24 21.54 10.76 14.84
CA GLU A 24 21.55 10.90 13.38
C GLU A 24 20.66 9.83 12.73
N MET A 25 20.68 8.60 13.25
CA MET A 25 19.79 7.53 12.77
C MET A 25 18.32 7.87 13.03
N VAL A 26 17.99 8.38 14.21
CA VAL A 26 16.64 8.87 14.53
C VAL A 26 16.23 9.97 13.55
N GLY A 27 17.09 10.96 13.31
CA GLY A 27 16.83 12.05 12.36
C GLY A 27 16.61 11.55 10.92
N GLY A 28 17.42 10.60 10.46
CA GLY A 28 17.26 9.99 9.13
C GLY A 28 15.95 9.22 8.98
N TRP A 29 15.58 8.44 10.00
CA TRP A 29 14.31 7.71 10.01
C TRP A 29 13.10 8.64 10.13
N MET A 30 13.21 9.73 10.90
CA MET A 30 12.19 10.78 10.97
C MET A 30 11.95 11.42 9.60
N GLY A 31 12.99 11.68 8.82
CA GLY A 31 12.85 12.20 7.45
C GLY A 31 12.14 11.23 6.50
N ALA A 32 12.33 9.92 6.67
CA ALA A 32 11.76 8.91 5.79
C ALA A 32 10.31 8.53 6.16
N ILE A 33 10.04 8.27 7.44
CA ILE A 33 8.77 7.70 7.91
C ILE A 33 8.18 8.43 9.12
N GLY A 34 8.71 9.60 9.50
CA GLY A 34 8.22 10.36 10.65
C GLY A 34 6.76 10.84 10.49
N HIS A 35 6.23 10.87 9.27
CA HIS A 35 4.83 11.18 9.00
C HIS A 35 3.85 10.05 9.39
N LEU A 36 4.34 8.83 9.62
CA LEU A 36 3.50 7.69 9.99
C LEU A 36 3.08 7.74 11.47
N ASP A 37 1.95 7.09 11.78
CA ASP A 37 1.55 6.81 13.16
C ASP A 37 2.56 5.85 13.81
N TYR A 38 2.89 6.11 15.06
CA TYR A 38 3.75 5.26 15.88
C TYR A 38 3.16 3.85 16.04
N GLU A 39 1.88 3.72 16.38
CA GLU A 39 1.26 2.41 16.62
C GLU A 39 1.20 1.56 15.35
N ALA A 40 0.87 2.18 14.22
CA ALA A 40 0.92 1.51 12.91
C ALA A 40 2.35 1.06 12.57
N SER A 41 3.34 1.91 12.85
CA SER A 41 4.74 1.59 12.59
C SER A 41 5.27 0.45 13.47
N VAL A 42 4.81 0.36 14.73
CA VAL A 42 5.13 -0.77 15.62
C VAL A 42 4.52 -2.07 15.11
N ARG A 43 3.26 -2.07 14.67
CA ARG A 43 2.62 -3.24 14.05
C ARG A 43 3.36 -3.68 12.79
N ALA A 44 3.69 -2.74 11.90
CA ALA A 44 4.47 -3.00 10.71
C ALA A 44 5.87 -3.57 11.03
N LEU A 45 6.54 -3.07 12.09
CA LEU A 45 7.81 -3.63 12.54
C LEU A 45 7.65 -5.10 12.96
N HIS A 46 6.65 -5.39 13.79
CA HIS A 46 6.39 -6.76 14.22
C HIS A 46 6.04 -7.68 13.05
N GLU A 47 5.29 -7.17 12.07
CA GLU A 47 4.95 -7.93 10.88
C GLU A 47 6.17 -8.25 10.02
N HIS A 48 7.04 -7.26 9.78
CA HIS A 48 8.33 -7.51 9.09
C HIS A 48 9.14 -8.60 9.79
N ARG A 49 9.13 -8.64 11.12
CA ARG A 49 9.86 -9.67 11.89
C ARG A 49 9.25 -11.06 11.82
N ARG A 50 7.95 -11.17 11.56
CA ARG A 50 7.29 -12.47 11.38
C ARG A 50 7.53 -13.04 9.98
N SER A 51 7.56 -12.17 8.98
CA SER A 51 7.56 -12.56 7.57
C SER A 51 8.91 -12.43 6.86
N SER A 52 9.88 -11.71 7.45
CA SER A 52 11.17 -11.43 6.81
C SER A 52 12.34 -11.55 7.78
N THR A 53 13.47 -12.01 7.24
CA THR A 53 14.78 -12.05 7.92
C THR A 53 15.67 -10.89 7.51
N GLU A 54 15.23 -10.03 6.59
CA GLU A 54 16.02 -8.92 6.07
C GLU A 54 16.24 -7.84 7.14
N TYR A 55 17.38 -7.14 7.00
CA TYR A 55 17.66 -5.98 7.83
C TYR A 55 16.57 -4.92 7.64
N LEU A 56 15.97 -4.47 8.74
CA LEU A 56 14.81 -3.58 8.68
C LEU A 56 15.20 -2.18 8.19
N GLN A 57 14.58 -1.74 7.12
CA GLN A 57 14.73 -0.40 6.55
C GLN A 57 13.43 0.42 6.71
N PRO A 58 13.49 1.77 6.67
CA PRO A 58 12.30 2.60 6.73
C PRO A 58 11.26 2.25 5.65
N ALA A 59 11.73 1.89 4.44
CA ALA A 59 10.87 1.52 3.32
C ALA A 59 9.99 0.30 3.62
N HIS A 60 10.48 -0.66 4.42
CA HIS A 60 9.69 -1.84 4.81
C HIS A 60 8.52 -1.46 5.71
N ILE A 61 8.75 -0.56 6.68
CA ILE A 61 7.69 -0.03 7.54
C ILE A 61 6.66 0.74 6.71
N ALA A 62 7.12 1.64 5.83
CA ALA A 62 6.24 2.42 4.98
C ALA A 62 5.37 1.54 4.07
N ALA A 63 5.96 0.50 3.47
CA ALA A 63 5.25 -0.45 2.63
C ALA A 63 4.18 -1.20 3.43
N LEU A 64 4.52 -1.75 4.59
CA LEU A 64 3.59 -2.52 5.42
C LEU A 64 2.46 -1.65 6.00
N VAL A 65 2.74 -0.43 6.45
CA VAL A 65 1.70 0.50 6.91
C VAL A 65 0.75 0.87 5.77
N ARG A 66 1.28 1.11 4.56
CA ARG A 66 0.45 1.35 3.38
C ARG A 66 -0.41 0.13 3.06
N ASP A 67 0.13 -1.08 3.19
CA ASP A 67 -0.57 -2.33 2.89
C ASP A 67 -1.68 -2.63 3.89
N GLU A 68 -1.47 -2.34 5.17
CA GLU A 68 -2.49 -2.37 6.21
C GLU A 68 -3.63 -1.40 5.86
N ALA A 69 -3.32 -0.12 5.61
CA ALA A 69 -4.32 0.90 5.28
C ALA A 69 -5.09 0.60 3.98
N TRP A 70 -4.46 -0.09 3.04
CA TRP A 70 -5.09 -0.54 1.80
C TRP A 70 -6.07 -1.70 2.09
N SER A 71 -5.65 -2.65 2.92
CA SER A 71 -6.46 -3.81 3.30
C SER A 71 -7.68 -3.40 4.14
N GLU A 72 -7.53 -2.45 5.06
CA GLU A 72 -8.64 -1.90 5.86
C GLU A 72 -9.76 -1.29 5.02
N ARG A 73 -9.44 -0.82 3.81
CA ARG A 73 -10.41 -0.27 2.85
C ARG A 73 -11.07 -1.36 1.99
N GLY A 74 -10.76 -2.64 2.23
CA GLY A 74 -11.22 -3.76 1.42
C GLY A 74 -10.61 -3.77 0.02
N LEU A 75 -9.51 -3.04 -0.20
CA LEU A 75 -8.86 -2.99 -1.50
C LEU A 75 -7.97 -4.22 -1.74
N PRO A 76 -7.69 -4.56 -3.00
CA PRO A 76 -6.91 -5.75 -3.35
C PRO A 76 -5.50 -5.76 -2.77
N PRO A 77 -4.89 -6.95 -2.53
CA PRO A 77 -3.54 -7.04 -2.01
C PRO A 77 -2.51 -6.38 -2.92
N ALA A 78 -1.34 -6.06 -2.37
CA ALA A 78 -0.29 -5.32 -3.07
C ALA A 78 0.07 -5.90 -4.46
N ALA A 79 0.11 -7.22 -4.58
CA ALA A 79 0.40 -7.93 -5.82
C ALA A 79 -0.60 -7.68 -6.96
N GLU A 80 -1.82 -7.23 -6.63
CA GLU A 80 -2.92 -7.04 -7.57
C GLU A 80 -3.25 -5.57 -7.82
N ARG A 81 -2.54 -4.65 -7.16
CA ARG A 81 -2.82 -3.20 -7.23
C ARG A 81 -2.72 -2.64 -8.63
N GLU A 82 -1.70 -3.01 -9.39
CA GLU A 82 -1.53 -2.51 -10.75
C GLU A 82 -2.71 -2.91 -11.64
N ALA A 83 -3.11 -4.18 -11.57
CA ALA A 83 -4.28 -4.68 -12.30
C ALA A 83 -5.57 -3.99 -11.86
N PHE A 84 -5.72 -3.75 -10.55
CA PHE A 84 -6.86 -3.02 -10.00
C PHE A 84 -6.92 -1.57 -10.49
N GLU A 85 -5.81 -0.84 -10.45
CA GLU A 85 -5.73 0.55 -10.91
C GLU A 85 -5.96 0.65 -12.42
N ALA A 86 -5.39 -0.27 -13.20
CA ALA A 86 -5.65 -0.36 -14.63
C ALA A 86 -7.14 -0.61 -14.92
N PHE A 87 -7.77 -1.51 -14.15
CA PHE A 87 -9.20 -1.79 -14.27
C PHE A 87 -10.06 -0.56 -13.96
N VAL A 88 -9.82 0.10 -12.82
CA VAL A 88 -10.55 1.31 -12.41
C VAL A 88 -10.39 2.42 -13.44
N SER A 89 -9.15 2.65 -13.89
CA SER A 89 -8.84 3.66 -14.91
C SER A 89 -9.54 3.36 -16.24
N PHE A 90 -9.52 2.10 -16.68
CA PHE A 90 -10.09 1.71 -17.97
C PHE A 90 -11.63 1.71 -17.96
N THR A 91 -12.24 1.19 -16.90
CA THR A 91 -13.70 1.06 -16.81
C THR A 91 -14.38 2.33 -16.33
N GLY A 92 -13.64 3.26 -15.70
CA GLY A 92 -14.19 4.45 -15.07
C GLY A 92 -14.98 4.16 -13.79
N GLU A 93 -14.95 2.92 -13.31
CA GLU A 93 -15.66 2.50 -12.10
C GLU A 93 -15.12 3.21 -10.86
N LEU A 94 -16.00 3.44 -9.90
CA LEU A 94 -15.57 3.97 -8.61
C LEU A 94 -14.72 2.92 -7.88
N ARG A 95 -13.61 3.36 -7.27
CA ARG A 95 -12.68 2.47 -6.55
C ARG A 95 -13.38 1.58 -5.53
N ASP A 96 -14.31 2.13 -4.74
CA ASP A 96 -14.99 1.37 -3.68
C ASP A 96 -15.90 0.27 -4.27
N VAL A 97 -16.53 0.53 -5.41
CA VAL A 97 -17.34 -0.46 -6.13
C VAL A 97 -16.44 -1.55 -6.70
N ALA A 98 -15.36 -1.16 -7.37
CA ALA A 98 -14.40 -2.11 -7.93
C ALA A 98 -13.75 -2.98 -6.84
N ALA A 99 -13.47 -2.41 -5.66
CA ALA A 99 -12.89 -3.11 -4.53
C ALA A 99 -13.83 -4.21 -4.01
N ALA A 100 -15.12 -3.87 -3.80
CA ALA A 100 -16.13 -4.79 -3.29
C ALA A 100 -16.32 -6.03 -4.19
N HIS A 101 -16.11 -5.89 -5.49
CA HIS A 101 -16.29 -6.94 -6.48
C HIS A 101 -14.99 -7.48 -7.07
N TRP A 102 -13.82 -7.09 -6.55
CA TRP A 102 -12.54 -7.44 -7.17
C TRP A 102 -12.31 -8.95 -7.27
N ASN A 103 -12.81 -9.71 -6.29
CA ASN A 103 -12.71 -11.17 -6.26
C ASN A 103 -13.79 -11.88 -7.10
N ASP A 104 -14.69 -11.13 -7.75
CA ASP A 104 -15.71 -11.66 -8.65
C ASP A 104 -15.21 -11.58 -10.11
N PRO A 105 -14.81 -12.70 -10.73
CA PRO A 105 -14.29 -12.70 -12.10
C PRO A 105 -15.37 -12.41 -13.14
N GLU A 106 -16.63 -12.78 -12.90
CA GLU A 106 -17.73 -12.55 -13.85
C GLU A 106 -18.07 -11.05 -13.90
N TRP A 107 -18.17 -10.42 -12.72
CA TRP A 107 -18.39 -8.96 -12.62
C TRP A 107 -17.29 -8.17 -13.34
N ARG A 108 -16.02 -8.55 -13.15
CA ARG A 108 -14.88 -7.89 -13.84
C ARG A 108 -14.96 -8.07 -15.35
N ALA A 109 -15.30 -9.26 -15.84
CA ALA A 109 -15.42 -9.53 -17.27
C ALA A 109 -16.55 -8.70 -17.91
N GLU A 110 -17.71 -8.62 -17.25
CA GLU A 110 -18.85 -7.83 -17.72
C GLU A 110 -18.49 -6.34 -17.85
N ARG A 111 -17.80 -5.77 -16.85
CA ARG A 111 -17.40 -4.35 -16.87
C ARG A 111 -16.35 -4.04 -17.93
N LEU A 112 -15.38 -4.93 -18.12
CA LEU A 112 -14.40 -4.79 -19.19
C LEU A 112 -15.05 -4.82 -20.58
N ASP A 113 -16.02 -5.71 -20.80
CA ASP A 113 -16.73 -5.80 -22.07
C ASP A 113 -17.55 -4.54 -22.36
N ARG A 114 -18.28 -4.05 -21.35
CA ARG A 114 -19.04 -2.79 -21.44
C ARG A 114 -18.14 -1.60 -21.78
N ALA A 115 -17.03 -1.43 -21.05
CA ALA A 115 -16.12 -0.31 -21.28
C ALA A 115 -15.47 -0.36 -22.67
N ARG A 116 -15.18 -1.56 -23.20
CA ARG A 116 -14.71 -1.75 -24.58
C ARG A 116 -15.74 -1.33 -25.61
N HIS A 117 -17.01 -1.68 -25.39
CA HIS A 117 -18.11 -1.29 -26.28
C HIS A 117 -18.27 0.23 -26.33
N GLU A 118 -18.34 0.89 -25.17
CA GLU A 118 -18.46 2.35 -25.08
C GLU A 118 -17.27 3.08 -25.72
N HIS A 119 -16.04 2.56 -25.53
CA HIS A 119 -14.86 3.14 -26.16
C HIS A 119 -14.89 3.01 -27.69
N HIS A 120 -15.42 1.90 -28.21
CA HIS A 120 -15.57 1.68 -29.65
C HIS A 120 -16.60 2.64 -30.28
N GLU A 121 -17.76 2.81 -29.62
CA GLU A 121 -18.80 3.74 -30.09
C GLU A 121 -18.29 5.18 -30.16
N ARG A 122 -17.61 5.66 -29.12
CA ARG A 122 -17.03 7.02 -29.11
C ARG A 122 -15.98 7.24 -30.21
N ALA A 123 -15.22 6.20 -30.56
CA ALA A 123 -14.21 6.30 -31.63
C ALA A 123 -14.85 6.43 -33.03
N ILE A 124 -16.02 5.80 -33.24
CA ILE A 124 -16.79 5.92 -34.47
C ILE A 124 -17.42 7.31 -34.57
N GLU A 125 -18.04 7.79 -33.49
CA GLU A 125 -18.71 9.09 -33.45
C GLU A 125 -17.75 10.28 -33.60
N GLY A 126 -16.51 10.17 -33.09
CA GLY A 126 -15.50 11.22 -33.23
C GLY A 126 -14.81 11.30 -34.59
N SER A 127 -15.10 10.37 -35.51
CA SER A 127 -14.52 10.32 -36.87
C SER A 127 -15.46 10.83 -37.97
N ALA A 128 -16.67 11.26 -37.61
CA ALA A 128 -17.70 11.81 -38.50
C ALA A 128 -17.80 13.34 -38.37
#